data_AF-A0A7C3RPM1-F1
#
_entry.id   AF-A0A7C3RPM1-F1
#
_cell.length_a   1.000
_cell.length_b   1.000
_cell.length_c   1.000
_cell.angle_alpha   90.00
_cell.angle_beta   90.00
_cell.angle_gamma   90.00
#
_symmetry.space_group_name_H-M   'P 1'
#
loop_
_entity.id
_entity.type
_entity.pdbx_description
1 polymer ?
#
loop_
_entity_poly.entity_id
_entity_poly.type
_entity_poly.pdbx_seq_one_letter_code
_entity_poly.pdbx_strand_id
1 'polypeptide(L)'
;MGDFKGSFIENTFPIKEVSEESAREKNIRHGHISTLHIWWARRPLASSRATIYSALIPFPESPDEIERKRQFIIDLSKWENSLNKMTIEKARKEILSSNGGKPPKVLDPFSGGGSIPLEALRLGCEVYASEYNPVAILILKCTLEYPQRYGKPRKRKIKDGMIEREEEYNPLLEDVKKWGNWVLERAKEEIGRFYPQDPDGSTPVGYIWARTIPCQNPSCNAEIPLMRQFWLAKKDNKKVSLYPYVDGKEVKFKIVGDGYESFPRDFDPEKGTVSRAIVVCPVCGSTIDDDTTRKLFQEGKAGQRMVAVVLTQGSGKRYRLATEKDLEIFRSAEKYLQEKRKRLMEEWGMDPVPDEELPPKETLGFRVQRYGMLTWGDLFNSRQKLALITFAEKVREVYKEIRKCVDEEEYAKAVVGYLGLGVNRLADKNSSLCRLIPQTEAIGFTYGRQALPMLWDYIEMNPSEHQSGWKVIMEETIENLSHLSKIPPVESEGEE
;
A
#
# COMPACT_ATOMS: atom_id res chain seq x y z
N MET A 1 43.15 -11.77 -29.77
CA MET A 1 42.33 -11.00 -28.81
C MET A 1 41.50 -10.05 -29.65
N GLY A 2 40.17 -10.16 -29.62
CA GLY A 2 39.30 -9.31 -30.42
C GLY A 2 39.38 -7.84 -29.98
N ASP A 3 39.20 -6.93 -30.92
CA ASP A 3 39.07 -5.49 -30.69
C ASP A 3 37.82 -5.24 -29.82
N PHE A 4 37.97 -5.25 -28.49
CA PHE A 4 36.89 -4.90 -27.57
C PHE A 4 36.69 -3.38 -27.62
N LYS A 5 35.81 -2.92 -28.51
CA LYS A 5 35.36 -1.52 -28.61
C LYS A 5 33.92 -1.41 -28.11
N GLY A 6 33.60 -0.31 -27.43
CA GLY A 6 32.26 -0.04 -26.93
C GLY A 6 32.20 0.15 -25.42
N SER A 7 30.98 0.12 -24.89
CA SER A 7 30.67 0.25 -23.47
C SER A 7 31.02 -1.03 -22.70
N PHE A 8 31.13 -0.92 -21.37
CA PHE A 8 31.42 -2.08 -20.52
C PHE A 8 30.39 -3.20 -20.72
N ILE A 9 29.10 -2.84 -20.75
CA ILE A 9 27.98 -3.79 -20.85
C ILE A 9 27.94 -4.58 -22.16
N GLU A 10 28.45 -4.03 -23.27
CA GLU A 10 28.51 -4.72 -24.57
C GLU A 10 29.52 -5.87 -24.58
N ASN A 11 30.47 -5.85 -23.65
CA ASN A 11 31.58 -6.79 -23.60
C ASN A 11 31.47 -7.76 -22.41
N THR A 12 31.08 -7.27 -21.23
CA THR A 12 30.88 -8.12 -20.04
C THR A 12 29.97 -7.46 -19.01
N PHE A 13 29.32 -8.27 -18.16
CA PHE A 13 28.49 -7.77 -17.07
C PHE A 13 28.40 -8.82 -15.94
N PRO A 14 28.46 -8.44 -14.66
CA PRO A 14 28.30 -9.36 -13.53
C PRO A 14 26.83 -9.75 -13.31
N ILE A 15 26.26 -10.50 -14.28
CA ILE A 15 24.82 -10.84 -14.31
C ILE A 15 24.40 -11.57 -13.04
N LYS A 16 25.19 -12.54 -12.56
CA LYS A 16 24.84 -13.37 -11.41
C LYS A 16 24.70 -12.52 -10.15
N GLU A 17 25.74 -11.75 -9.85
CA GLU A 17 25.86 -10.95 -8.63
C GLU A 17 24.83 -9.81 -8.60
N VAL A 18 24.60 -9.13 -9.73
CA VAL A 18 23.56 -8.11 -9.84
C VAL A 18 22.15 -8.71 -9.72
N SER A 19 21.95 -9.94 -10.20
CA SER A 19 20.68 -10.66 -10.05
C SER A 19 20.41 -11.06 -8.60
N GLU A 20 21.44 -11.43 -7.85
CA GLU A 20 21.35 -11.73 -6.42
C GLU A 20 20.92 -10.48 -5.63
N GLU A 21 21.52 -9.32 -5.89
CA GLU A 21 21.11 -8.05 -5.27
C GLU A 21 19.68 -7.64 -5.69
N SER A 22 19.32 -7.85 -6.97
CA SER A 22 17.97 -7.60 -7.48
C SER A 22 16.90 -8.49 -6.82
N ALA A 23 17.26 -9.71 -6.41
CA ALA A 23 16.38 -10.58 -5.65
C ALA A 23 16.28 -10.13 -4.17
N ARG A 24 17.42 -9.73 -3.59
CA ARG A 24 17.53 -9.28 -2.20
C ARG A 24 16.71 -8.00 -1.95
N GLU A 25 16.74 -7.04 -2.87
CA GLU A 25 16.02 -5.76 -2.70
C GLU A 25 14.50 -5.91 -2.60
N LYS A 26 13.91 -7.01 -3.10
CA LYS A 26 12.45 -7.26 -3.00
C LYS A 26 11.95 -7.33 -1.55
N ASN A 27 12.83 -7.57 -0.59
CA ASN A 27 12.53 -7.62 0.83
C ASN A 27 12.86 -6.32 1.58
N ILE A 28 13.41 -5.32 0.90
CA ILE A 28 13.73 -4.02 1.49
C ILE A 28 12.44 -3.21 1.59
N ARG A 29 12.25 -2.59 2.75
CA ARG A 29 11.05 -1.79 3.08
C ARG A 29 11.41 -0.34 3.42
N HIS A 30 12.60 -0.13 3.96
CA HIS A 30 13.10 1.15 4.41
C HIS A 30 13.67 1.99 3.26
N GLY A 31 13.04 3.13 2.98
CA GLY A 31 13.48 4.10 1.96
C GLY A 31 13.37 3.63 0.50
N HIS A 32 12.92 2.40 0.26
CA HIS A 32 12.78 1.83 -1.08
C HIS A 32 11.45 2.23 -1.71
N ILE A 33 11.48 2.75 -2.95
CA ILE A 33 10.30 3.34 -3.63
C ILE A 33 9.07 2.42 -3.76
N SER A 34 9.23 1.12 -3.51
CA SER A 34 8.09 0.19 -3.39
C SER A 34 7.20 0.43 -2.18
N THR A 35 7.71 1.05 -1.13
CA THR A 35 6.90 1.45 0.03
C THR A 35 6.30 2.85 -0.13
N LEU A 36 6.73 3.64 -1.13
CA LEU A 36 6.06 4.87 -1.54
C LEU A 36 4.77 4.60 -2.33
N HIS A 37 4.82 3.70 -3.31
CA HIS A 37 3.64 3.20 -4.03
C HIS A 37 3.96 1.88 -4.77
N ILE A 38 2.96 1.01 -4.92
CA ILE A 38 3.11 -0.22 -5.70
C ILE A 38 2.99 0.10 -7.19
N TRP A 39 3.92 -0.41 -8.00
CA TRP A 39 3.80 -0.43 -9.46
C TRP A 39 4.17 -1.83 -9.94
N TRP A 40 3.24 -2.53 -10.61
CA TRP A 40 3.38 -3.96 -10.89
C TRP A 40 4.54 -4.30 -11.84
N ALA A 41 4.96 -3.37 -12.70
CA ALA A 41 6.03 -3.56 -13.66
C ALA A 41 7.37 -2.93 -13.23
N ARG A 42 7.56 -2.65 -11.93
CA ARG A 42 8.78 -2.00 -11.45
C ARG A 42 10.02 -2.89 -11.66
N ARG A 43 11.04 -2.35 -12.33
CA ARG A 43 12.35 -3.00 -12.49
C ARG A 43 13.19 -2.88 -11.22
N PRO A 44 14.07 -3.86 -10.93
CA PRO A 44 14.93 -3.76 -9.77
C PRO A 44 15.86 -2.53 -9.82
N LEU A 45 16.04 -1.83 -8.70
CA LEU A 45 16.93 -0.66 -8.63
C LEU A 45 18.40 -1.07 -8.79
N ALA A 46 18.80 -2.19 -8.17
CA ALA A 46 20.14 -2.77 -8.30
C ALA A 46 20.52 -3.00 -9.77
N SER A 47 19.66 -3.69 -10.52
CA SER A 47 19.85 -3.94 -11.95
C SER A 47 19.82 -2.63 -12.75
N SER A 48 18.90 -1.72 -12.46
CA SER A 48 18.79 -0.44 -13.17
C SER A 48 20.09 0.37 -13.03
N ARG A 49 20.60 0.55 -11.80
CA ARG A 49 21.83 1.30 -11.53
C ARG A 49 23.06 0.66 -12.19
N ALA A 50 23.22 -0.65 -12.02
CA ALA A 50 24.36 -1.38 -12.58
C ALA A 50 24.38 -1.32 -14.12
N THR A 51 23.22 -1.49 -14.75
CA THR A 51 23.06 -1.44 -16.22
C THR A 51 23.38 -0.05 -16.75
N ILE A 52 22.82 1.00 -16.14
CA ILE A 52 23.05 2.38 -16.58
C ILE A 52 24.53 2.75 -16.48
N TYR A 53 25.17 2.48 -15.34
CA TYR A 53 26.60 2.76 -15.19
C TYR A 53 27.42 2.00 -16.23
N SER A 54 27.17 0.70 -16.42
CA SER A 54 27.93 -0.14 -17.37
C SER A 54 27.71 0.24 -18.83
N ALA A 55 26.57 0.85 -19.17
CA ALA A 55 26.28 1.37 -20.50
C ALA A 55 26.95 2.71 -20.79
N LEU A 56 27.28 3.49 -19.76
CA LEU A 56 27.80 4.86 -19.88
C LEU A 56 29.31 4.98 -19.65
N ILE A 57 30.00 3.87 -19.35
CA ILE A 57 31.46 3.81 -19.23
C ILE A 57 32.07 2.96 -20.36
N PRO A 58 33.28 3.28 -20.84
CA PRO A 58 33.96 2.50 -21.85
C PRO A 58 34.42 1.15 -21.29
N PHE A 59 34.61 0.17 -22.17
CA PHE A 59 35.27 -1.08 -21.81
C PHE A 59 36.79 -0.84 -21.63
N PRO A 60 37.38 -1.21 -20.47
CA PRO A 60 38.82 -1.05 -20.25
C PRO A 60 39.68 -1.98 -21.10
N GLU A 61 40.92 -1.57 -21.39
CA GLU A 61 41.86 -2.37 -22.19
C GLU A 61 42.57 -3.47 -21.38
N SER A 62 42.78 -3.25 -20.07
CA SER A 62 43.56 -4.17 -19.22
C SER A 62 42.67 -5.15 -18.44
N PRO A 63 43.03 -6.45 -18.35
CA PRO A 63 42.29 -7.44 -17.56
C PRO A 63 42.08 -7.02 -16.09
N ASP A 64 43.09 -6.42 -15.46
CA ASP A 64 43.01 -5.96 -14.07
C ASP A 64 42.02 -4.80 -13.90
N GLU A 65 41.88 -3.93 -14.90
CA GLU A 65 40.89 -2.87 -14.86
C GLU A 65 39.49 -3.41 -15.15
N ILE A 66 39.34 -4.36 -16.07
CA ILE A 66 38.07 -5.06 -16.31
C ILE A 66 37.54 -5.66 -15.01
N GLU A 67 38.39 -6.38 -14.26
CA GLU A 67 37.98 -6.99 -12.98
C GLU A 67 37.67 -5.94 -11.90
N ARG A 68 38.47 -4.86 -11.81
CA ARG A 68 38.17 -3.75 -10.89
C ARG A 68 36.84 -3.07 -11.19
N LYS A 69 36.51 -2.87 -12.47
CA LYS A 69 35.21 -2.31 -12.89
C LYS A 69 34.07 -3.29 -12.60
N ARG A 70 34.26 -4.58 -12.90
CA ARG A 70 33.31 -5.65 -12.57
C ARG A 70 32.98 -5.63 -11.08
N GLN A 71 33.99 -5.62 -10.21
CA GLN A 71 33.80 -5.56 -8.76
C GLN A 71 33.10 -4.26 -8.32
N PHE A 72 33.45 -3.13 -8.92
CA PHE A 72 32.78 -1.86 -8.65
C PHE A 72 31.30 -1.87 -9.06
N ILE A 73 30.93 -2.50 -10.19
CA ILE A 73 29.53 -2.64 -10.63
C ILE A 73 28.74 -3.50 -9.63
N ILE A 74 29.34 -4.58 -9.13
CA ILE A 74 28.75 -5.43 -8.09
C ILE A 74 28.48 -4.60 -6.84
N ASP A 75 29.48 -3.85 -6.36
CA ASP A 75 29.32 -3.01 -5.17
C ASP A 75 28.31 -1.88 -5.39
N LEU A 76 28.31 -1.25 -6.56
CA LEU A 76 27.36 -0.22 -6.94
C LEU A 76 25.92 -0.74 -6.91
N SER A 77 25.69 -2.00 -7.29
CA SER A 77 24.35 -2.60 -7.33
C SER A 77 23.70 -2.82 -5.95
N LYS A 78 24.50 -2.86 -4.88
CA LYS A 78 24.01 -3.07 -3.51
C LYS A 78 23.11 -1.92 -3.04
N TRP A 79 22.01 -2.23 -2.35
CA TRP A 79 21.08 -1.22 -1.84
C TRP A 79 21.76 -0.26 -0.84
N GLU A 80 22.63 -0.80 0.01
CA GLU A 80 23.35 -0.07 1.04
C GLU A 80 24.25 1.03 0.45
N ASN A 81 24.69 0.86 -0.81
CA ASN A 81 25.51 1.82 -1.51
C ASN A 81 24.71 2.86 -2.30
N SER A 82 23.38 2.79 -2.29
CA SER A 82 22.50 3.73 -3.01
C SER A 82 22.64 5.19 -2.54
N LEU A 83 23.01 5.42 -1.29
CA LEU A 83 23.31 6.76 -0.75
C LEU A 83 24.76 6.89 -0.26
N ASN A 84 25.63 5.95 -0.60
CA ASN A 84 27.03 6.03 -0.23
C ASN A 84 27.71 7.12 -1.09
N LYS A 85 27.99 8.27 -0.46
CA LYS A 85 28.53 9.46 -1.13
C LYS A 85 29.78 9.14 -1.96
N MET A 86 30.74 8.41 -1.40
CA MET A 86 31.97 8.04 -2.10
C MET A 86 31.72 7.17 -3.34
N THR A 87 30.83 6.18 -3.22
CA THR A 87 30.49 5.26 -4.32
C THR A 87 29.75 5.98 -5.44
N ILE A 88 28.75 6.78 -5.09
CA ILE A 88 27.95 7.55 -6.04
C ILE A 88 28.77 8.64 -6.72
N GLU A 89 29.59 9.40 -5.98
CA GLU A 89 30.46 10.42 -6.59
C GLU A 89 31.51 9.82 -7.51
N LYS A 90 32.09 8.67 -7.16
CA LYS A 90 33.00 7.95 -8.05
C LYS A 90 32.31 7.56 -9.35
N ALA A 91 31.10 6.99 -9.26
CA ALA A 91 30.33 6.62 -10.45
C ALA A 91 29.98 7.84 -11.32
N ARG A 92 29.52 8.95 -10.70
CA ARG A 92 29.18 10.21 -11.38
C ARG A 92 30.38 10.81 -12.10
N LYS A 93 31.53 10.92 -11.44
CA LYS A 93 32.76 11.46 -12.02
C LYS A 93 33.21 10.66 -13.24
N GLU A 94 33.15 9.34 -13.14
CA GLU A 94 33.56 8.46 -14.23
C GLU A 94 32.60 8.53 -15.42
N ILE A 95 31.29 8.54 -15.17
CA ILE A 95 30.29 8.76 -16.23
C ILE A 95 30.55 10.12 -16.89
N LEU A 96 30.71 11.19 -16.11
CA LEU A 96 30.95 12.52 -16.63
C LEU A 96 32.22 12.58 -17.51
N SER A 97 33.35 12.05 -17.03
CA SER A 97 34.60 12.03 -17.79
C SER A 97 34.51 11.17 -19.05
N SER A 98 33.77 10.06 -19.00
CA SER A 98 33.57 9.15 -20.14
C SER A 98 32.69 9.75 -21.23
N ASN A 99 31.90 10.77 -20.90
CA ASN A 99 30.90 11.38 -21.78
C ASN A 99 31.24 12.85 -22.08
N GLY A 100 32.54 13.15 -22.25
CA GLY A 100 33.01 14.46 -22.70
C GLY A 100 32.78 15.59 -21.70
N GLY A 101 32.73 15.27 -20.41
CA GLY A 101 32.51 16.27 -19.35
C GLY A 101 31.05 16.72 -19.22
N LYS A 102 30.12 16.11 -19.95
CA LYS A 102 28.70 16.49 -19.94
C LYS A 102 27.82 15.39 -19.35
N PRO A 103 26.86 15.73 -18.48
CA PRO A 103 25.87 14.77 -18.01
C PRO A 103 25.15 14.09 -19.19
N PRO A 104 25.17 12.74 -19.28
CA PRO A 104 24.43 12.04 -20.32
C PRO A 104 22.94 12.29 -20.19
N LYS A 105 22.24 12.39 -21.32
CA LYS A 105 20.78 12.50 -21.36
C LYS A 105 20.16 11.11 -21.43
N VAL A 106 19.30 10.78 -20.47
CA VAL A 106 18.61 9.49 -20.40
C VAL A 106 17.11 9.72 -20.52
N LEU A 107 16.51 9.16 -21.58
CA LEU A 107 15.06 9.14 -21.78
C LEU A 107 14.53 7.73 -21.50
N ASP A 108 13.61 7.62 -20.55
CA ASP A 108 12.79 6.41 -20.37
C ASP A 108 11.34 6.71 -20.81
N PRO A 109 10.94 6.29 -22.02
CA PRO A 109 9.60 6.57 -22.56
C PRO A 109 8.49 5.72 -21.93
N PHE A 110 8.83 4.73 -21.10
CA PHE A 110 7.89 3.82 -20.43
C PHE A 110 8.26 3.66 -18.95
N SER A 111 8.44 4.79 -18.29
CA SER A 111 9.08 4.88 -16.98
C SER A 111 8.32 4.15 -15.88
N GLY A 112 6.99 4.04 -16.01
CA GLY A 112 6.13 3.39 -15.04
C GLY A 112 6.42 3.82 -13.59
N GLY A 113 6.96 2.90 -12.79
CA GLY A 113 7.27 3.12 -11.38
C GLY A 113 8.59 3.86 -11.09
N GLY A 114 9.34 4.27 -12.12
CA GLY A 114 10.45 5.21 -12.03
C GLY A 114 11.84 4.64 -11.72
N SER A 115 12.05 3.32 -11.78
CA SER A 115 13.33 2.71 -11.40
C SER A 115 14.54 3.18 -12.22
N ILE A 116 14.44 3.08 -13.55
CA ILE A 116 15.51 3.47 -14.47
C ILE A 116 15.80 4.98 -14.36
N PRO A 117 14.81 5.88 -14.49
CA PRO A 117 15.07 7.32 -14.37
C PRO A 117 15.59 7.72 -12.99
N LEU A 118 15.15 7.07 -11.90
CA LEU A 118 15.67 7.34 -10.56
C LEU A 118 17.16 7.02 -10.44
N GLU A 119 17.57 5.86 -10.94
CA GLU A 119 18.96 5.43 -10.83
C GLU A 119 19.86 6.19 -11.82
N ALA A 120 19.35 6.60 -13.00
CA ALA A 120 20.05 7.52 -13.89
C ALA A 120 20.29 8.89 -13.22
N LEU A 121 19.26 9.43 -12.56
CA LEU A 121 19.36 10.67 -11.80
C LEU A 121 20.39 10.56 -10.66
N ARG A 122 20.38 9.43 -9.94
CA ARG A 122 21.35 9.12 -8.88
C ARG A 122 22.79 9.11 -9.42
N LEU A 123 22.98 8.58 -10.61
CA LEU A 123 24.24 8.51 -11.34
C LEU A 123 24.62 9.81 -12.08
N GLY A 124 23.88 10.90 -11.86
CA GLY A 124 24.22 12.23 -12.37
C GLY A 124 23.89 12.44 -13.84
N CYS A 125 22.99 11.65 -14.41
CA CYS A 125 22.47 11.87 -15.76
C CYS A 125 21.37 12.93 -15.75
N GLU A 126 21.20 13.64 -16.87
CA GLU A 126 20.03 14.47 -17.15
C GLU A 126 18.87 13.55 -17.58
N VAL A 127 17.80 13.49 -16.79
CA VAL A 127 16.76 12.46 -16.92
C VAL A 127 15.45 13.01 -17.45
N TYR A 128 14.88 12.30 -18.42
CA TYR A 128 13.56 12.51 -18.98
C TYR A 128 12.73 11.23 -18.81
N ALA A 129 11.56 11.36 -18.19
CA ALA A 129 10.64 10.25 -17.96
C ALA A 129 9.30 10.57 -18.60
N SER A 130 8.74 9.64 -19.38
CA SER A 130 7.43 9.77 -20.00
C SER A 130 6.53 8.60 -19.62
N GLU A 131 5.23 8.87 -19.50
CA GLU A 131 4.21 7.87 -19.22
C GLU A 131 2.81 8.38 -19.60
N TYR A 132 1.92 7.49 -20.04
CA TYR A 132 0.53 7.85 -20.35
C TYR A 132 -0.38 7.71 -19.12
N ASN A 133 -0.02 6.81 -18.20
CA ASN A 133 -0.83 6.52 -17.03
C ASN A 133 -0.70 7.65 -15.98
N PRO A 134 -1.80 8.33 -15.59
CA PRO A 134 -1.75 9.46 -14.66
C PRO A 134 -1.26 9.07 -13.25
N VAL A 135 -1.51 7.82 -12.81
CA VAL A 135 -0.99 7.32 -11.53
C VAL A 135 0.52 7.17 -11.59
N ALA A 136 1.06 6.66 -12.70
CA ALA A 136 2.50 6.58 -12.88
C ALA A 136 3.14 7.97 -12.99
N ILE A 137 2.52 8.92 -13.68
CA ILE A 137 3.00 10.32 -13.69
C ILE A 137 3.08 10.90 -12.29
N LEU A 138 2.08 10.67 -11.43
CA LEU A 138 2.13 11.11 -10.04
C LEU A 138 3.27 10.43 -9.26
N ILE A 139 3.46 9.11 -9.43
CA ILE A 139 4.58 8.37 -8.81
C ILE A 139 5.92 8.95 -9.28
N LEU A 140 6.08 9.23 -10.57
CA LEU A 140 7.30 9.80 -11.14
C LEU A 140 7.57 11.20 -10.58
N LYS A 141 6.56 12.06 -10.47
CA LYS A 141 6.70 13.37 -9.83
C LYS A 141 7.16 13.26 -8.37
N CYS A 142 6.56 12.37 -7.60
CA CYS A 142 6.94 12.13 -6.20
C CYS A 142 8.28 11.38 -6.05
N THR A 143 8.76 10.68 -7.09
CA THR A 143 10.02 9.92 -7.04
C THR A 143 11.21 10.71 -7.56
N LEU A 144 11.00 11.54 -8.57
CA LEU A 144 12.06 12.20 -9.34
C LEU A 144 12.03 13.73 -9.16
N GLU A 145 10.90 14.37 -9.46
CA GLU A 145 10.83 15.83 -9.60
C GLU A 145 10.74 16.54 -8.25
N TYR A 146 9.74 16.21 -7.44
CA TYR A 146 9.46 16.90 -6.18
C TYR A 146 10.57 16.78 -5.13
N PRO A 147 11.23 15.61 -4.93
CA PRO A 147 12.38 15.54 -4.04
C PRO A 147 13.54 16.44 -4.48
N GLN A 148 13.80 16.55 -5.78
CA GLN A 148 14.91 17.36 -6.30
C GLN A 148 14.61 18.86 -6.23
N ARG A 149 13.36 19.23 -6.50
CA ARG A 149 12.92 20.63 -6.55
C ARG A 149 12.65 21.22 -5.15
N TYR A 150 12.05 20.43 -4.25
CA TYR A 150 11.58 20.91 -2.95
C TYR A 150 12.15 20.16 -1.74
N GLY A 151 12.84 19.04 -1.96
CA GLY A 151 13.44 18.22 -0.89
C GLY A 151 14.84 18.67 -0.44
N LYS A 152 15.40 19.73 -1.04
CA LYS A 152 16.72 20.21 -0.64
C LYS A 152 16.70 20.79 0.78
N PRO A 153 17.69 20.47 1.64
CA PRO A 153 17.78 21.06 2.96
C PRO A 153 17.93 22.58 2.90
N ARG A 154 17.24 23.28 3.79
CA ARG A 154 17.32 24.72 4.04
C ARG A 154 17.74 24.95 5.47
N LYS A 155 18.31 26.13 5.76
CA LYS A 155 18.67 26.53 7.12
C LYS A 155 17.66 27.54 7.65
N ARG A 156 17.28 27.41 8.92
CA ARG A 156 16.53 28.42 9.66
C ARG A 156 17.21 28.71 11.00
N LYS A 157 17.07 29.93 11.50
CA LYS A 157 17.50 30.29 12.85
C LYS A 157 16.39 29.94 13.84
N ILE A 158 16.72 29.19 14.88
CA ILE A 158 15.81 28.88 15.98
C ILE A 158 16.38 29.42 17.29
N LYS A 159 15.50 29.94 18.15
CA LYS A 159 15.84 30.39 19.51
C LYS A 159 15.56 29.27 20.49
N ASP A 160 16.58 28.87 21.24
CA ASP A 160 16.50 27.92 22.35
C ASP A 160 16.93 28.65 23.64
N GLY A 161 15.96 29.24 24.33
CA GLY A 161 16.21 30.19 25.42
C GLY A 161 16.91 31.46 24.92
N MET A 162 18.09 31.77 25.47
CA MET A 162 18.93 32.91 25.05
C MET A 162 19.90 32.57 23.90
N ILE A 163 19.93 31.33 23.43
CA ILE A 163 20.89 30.87 22.40
C ILE A 163 20.19 30.81 21.04
N GLU A 164 20.77 31.46 20.03
CA GLU A 164 20.40 31.27 18.63
C GLU A 164 21.24 30.15 18.03
N ARG A 165 20.58 29.17 17.40
CA ARG A 165 21.25 28.11 16.62
C ARG A 165 20.66 28.00 15.22
N GLU A 166 21.48 27.61 14.25
CA GLU A 166 21.02 27.24 12.92
C GLU A 166 20.56 25.77 12.92
N GLU A 167 19.36 25.54 12.41
CA GLU A 167 18.81 24.20 12.19
C GLU A 167 18.65 23.99 10.68
N GLU A 168 19.16 22.85 10.21
CA GLU A 168 18.94 22.37 8.85
C GLU A 168 17.65 21.53 8.81
N TYR A 169 16.77 21.84 7.85
CA TYR A 169 15.48 21.15 7.69
C TYR A 169 15.14 20.95 6.21
N ASN A 170 14.34 19.95 5.90
CA ASN A 170 13.81 19.72 4.55
C ASN A 170 12.34 20.21 4.52
N PRO A 171 12.01 21.29 3.77
CA PRO A 171 10.69 21.91 3.82
C PRO A 171 9.59 20.97 3.33
N LEU A 172 9.81 20.26 2.21
CA LEU A 172 8.84 19.30 1.70
C LEU A 172 8.60 18.18 2.71
N LEU A 173 9.66 17.63 3.32
CA LEU A 173 9.54 16.57 4.33
C LEU A 173 8.79 17.04 5.57
N GLU A 174 9.08 18.25 6.07
CA GLU A 174 8.36 18.84 7.20
C GLU A 174 6.88 19.03 6.88
N ASP A 175 6.56 19.57 5.70
CA ASP A 175 5.17 19.82 5.31
C ASP A 175 4.40 18.53 5.04
N VAL A 176 4.97 17.53 4.36
CA VAL A 176 4.31 16.23 4.19
C VAL A 176 4.05 15.58 5.56
N LYS A 177 4.98 15.68 6.51
CA LYS A 177 4.80 15.16 7.87
C LYS A 177 3.70 15.93 8.62
N LYS A 178 3.76 17.26 8.60
CA LYS A 178 2.80 18.15 9.26
C LYS A 178 1.39 17.91 8.74
N TRP A 179 1.20 17.95 7.42
CA TRP A 179 -0.10 17.79 6.80
C TRP A 179 -0.59 16.35 6.83
N GLY A 180 0.30 15.36 6.79
CA GLY A 180 -0.03 13.96 7.05
C GLY A 180 -0.63 13.75 8.44
N ASN A 181 -0.03 14.37 9.46
CA ASN A 181 -0.58 14.35 10.82
C ASN A 181 -1.89 15.14 10.90
N TRP A 182 -1.98 16.30 10.25
CA TRP A 182 -3.22 17.09 10.22
C TRP A 182 -4.38 16.29 9.61
N VAL A 183 -4.16 15.60 8.48
CA VAL A 183 -5.16 14.72 7.87
C VAL A 183 -5.60 13.61 8.83
N LEU A 184 -4.64 12.99 9.54
CA LEU A 184 -4.95 11.96 10.53
C LEU A 184 -5.85 12.48 11.65
N GLU A 185 -5.48 13.61 12.26
CA GLU A 185 -6.24 14.19 13.37
C GLU A 185 -7.64 14.63 12.91
N ARG A 186 -7.76 15.30 11.75
CA ARG A 186 -9.06 15.68 11.19
C ARG A 186 -9.94 14.50 10.83
N ALA A 187 -9.36 13.42 10.29
CA ALA A 187 -10.10 12.20 10.03
C ALA A 187 -10.54 11.54 11.35
N LYS A 188 -9.67 11.47 12.36
CA LYS A 188 -10.02 10.94 13.69
C LYS A 188 -11.14 11.75 14.36
N GLU A 189 -11.07 13.08 14.31
CA GLU A 189 -12.12 13.98 14.82
C GLU A 189 -13.49 13.67 14.18
N GLU A 190 -13.53 13.41 12.87
CA GLU A 190 -14.77 13.22 12.13
C GLU A 190 -15.34 11.79 12.25
N ILE A 191 -14.51 10.76 12.00
CA ILE A 191 -14.97 9.37 11.87
C ILE A 191 -14.51 8.46 13.01
N GLY A 192 -13.71 8.96 13.97
CA GLY A 192 -13.22 8.17 15.11
C GLY A 192 -14.35 7.59 15.97
N ARG A 193 -15.50 8.28 16.04
CA ARG A 193 -16.71 7.78 16.71
C ARG A 193 -17.25 6.45 16.15
N PHE A 194 -16.87 6.08 14.92
CA PHE A 194 -17.24 4.81 14.28
C PHE A 194 -16.27 3.66 14.59
N TYR A 195 -15.26 3.93 15.41
CA TYR A 195 -14.24 3.01 15.90
C TYR A 195 -13.98 3.20 17.41
N PRO A 196 -15.02 3.17 18.27
CA PRO A 196 -14.85 3.51 19.69
C PRO A 196 -14.00 2.47 20.41
N GLN A 197 -13.29 2.93 21.44
CA GLN A 197 -12.61 2.03 22.36
C GLN A 197 -13.61 1.14 23.10
N ASP A 198 -13.14 -0.05 23.46
CA ASP A 198 -13.89 -0.96 24.32
C ASP A 198 -13.91 -0.46 25.77
N PRO A 199 -14.88 -0.91 26.60
CA PRO A 199 -14.96 -0.52 28.01
C PRO A 199 -13.70 -0.82 28.84
N ASP A 200 -12.88 -1.79 28.42
CA ASP A 200 -11.60 -2.15 29.06
C ASP A 200 -10.41 -1.27 28.61
N GLY A 201 -10.67 -0.25 27.77
CA GLY A 201 -9.67 0.64 27.19
C GLY A 201 -8.98 0.08 25.94
N SER A 202 -9.34 -1.11 25.46
CA SER A 202 -8.77 -1.67 24.24
C SER A 202 -9.20 -0.88 23.01
N THR A 203 -8.29 -0.75 22.05
CA THR A 203 -8.57 -0.05 20.79
C THR A 203 -8.88 -1.06 19.68
N PRO A 204 -10.05 -0.97 19.01
CA PRO A 204 -10.31 -1.75 17.81
C PRO A 204 -9.38 -1.34 16.67
N VAL A 205 -8.65 -2.32 16.15
CA VAL A 205 -7.75 -2.17 15.01
C VAL A 205 -8.26 -2.86 13.75
N GLY A 206 -9.25 -3.75 13.87
CA GLY A 206 -9.94 -4.32 12.72
C GLY A 206 -11.20 -5.10 13.08
N TYR A 207 -11.99 -5.44 12.06
CA TYR A 207 -13.28 -6.14 12.18
C TYR A 207 -13.33 -7.26 11.15
N ILE A 208 -13.63 -8.47 11.58
CA ILE A 208 -13.76 -9.64 10.72
C ILE A 208 -15.22 -9.74 10.28
N TRP A 209 -15.41 -9.78 8.98
CA TRP A 209 -16.71 -9.91 8.35
C TRP A 209 -16.80 -11.23 7.60
N ALA A 210 -17.99 -11.84 7.63
CA ALA A 210 -18.37 -12.94 6.77
C ALA A 210 -19.50 -12.48 5.87
N ARG A 211 -19.41 -12.74 4.57
CA ARG A 211 -20.59 -12.64 3.69
C ARG A 211 -21.57 -13.76 4.06
N THR A 212 -22.85 -13.57 3.80
CA THR A 212 -23.87 -14.55 4.18
C THR A 212 -24.75 -14.91 2.99
N ILE A 213 -25.28 -16.13 2.97
CA ILE A 213 -26.36 -16.54 2.06
C ILE A 213 -27.40 -17.36 2.84
N PRO A 214 -28.68 -17.34 2.41
CA PRO A 214 -29.69 -18.22 3.00
C PRO A 214 -29.47 -19.67 2.55
N CYS A 215 -29.64 -20.61 3.48
CA CYS A 215 -29.68 -22.03 3.18
C CYS A 215 -30.82 -22.33 2.19
N GLN A 216 -30.53 -23.11 1.15
CA GLN A 216 -31.51 -23.46 0.12
C GLN A 216 -32.41 -24.64 0.50
N ASN A 217 -32.16 -25.31 1.63
CA ASN A 217 -33.10 -26.28 2.19
C ASN A 217 -34.29 -25.53 2.83
N PRO A 218 -35.52 -25.66 2.30
CA PRO A 218 -36.68 -24.88 2.77
C PRO A 218 -37.02 -25.12 4.26
N SER A 219 -36.71 -26.29 4.78
CA SER A 219 -36.92 -26.60 6.21
C SER A 219 -35.89 -25.94 7.13
N CYS A 220 -34.72 -25.60 6.60
CA CYS A 220 -33.63 -24.94 7.31
C CYS A 220 -33.73 -23.42 7.20
N ASN A 221 -33.53 -22.87 5.99
CA ASN A 221 -33.47 -21.44 5.67
C ASN A 221 -32.55 -20.61 6.60
N ALA A 222 -31.56 -21.25 7.25
CA ALA A 222 -30.62 -20.57 8.12
C ALA A 222 -29.73 -19.60 7.32
N GLU A 223 -29.35 -18.48 7.93
CA GLU A 223 -28.27 -17.65 7.41
C GLU A 223 -26.94 -18.39 7.58
N ILE A 224 -26.18 -18.57 6.49
CA ILE A 224 -24.88 -19.24 6.49
C ILE A 224 -23.77 -18.20 6.36
N PRO A 225 -22.97 -17.94 7.40
CA PRO A 225 -21.75 -17.16 7.29
C PRO A 225 -20.72 -17.91 6.42
N LEU A 226 -20.25 -17.27 5.37
CA LEU A 226 -19.29 -17.80 4.42
C LEU A 226 -17.87 -17.52 4.92
N MET A 227 -17.26 -18.53 5.52
CA MET A 227 -15.90 -18.50 6.04
C MET A 227 -15.08 -19.52 5.27
N ARG A 228 -13.95 -19.11 4.67
CA ARG A 228 -13.03 -20.06 4.03
C ARG A 228 -12.34 -20.97 5.04
N GLN A 229 -12.13 -20.43 6.23
CA GLN A 229 -11.39 -21.03 7.35
C GLN A 229 -11.70 -20.20 8.61
N PHE A 230 -11.31 -20.68 9.79
CA PHE A 230 -11.67 -20.05 11.07
C PHE A 230 -10.51 -19.51 11.90
N TRP A 231 -9.24 -19.70 11.49
CA TRP A 231 -8.09 -19.12 12.19
C TRP A 231 -8.14 -17.59 12.22
N LEU A 232 -7.96 -17.05 13.42
CA LEU A 232 -7.69 -15.64 13.66
C LEU A 232 -6.18 -15.39 13.84
N ALA A 233 -5.48 -16.32 14.50
CA ALA A 233 -4.03 -16.35 14.63
C ALA A 233 -3.53 -17.80 14.52
N LYS A 234 -2.47 -18.02 13.75
CA LYS A 234 -1.79 -19.32 13.57
C LYS A 234 -0.28 -19.13 13.52
N LYS A 235 0.26 -18.60 14.61
CA LYS A 235 1.71 -18.41 14.87
C LYS A 235 2.23 -19.58 15.70
N ASP A 236 3.55 -19.75 15.72
CA ASP A 236 4.21 -20.79 16.53
C ASP A 236 3.91 -20.65 18.02
N ASN A 237 3.80 -19.40 18.50
CA ASN A 237 3.53 -19.06 19.90
C ASN A 237 2.10 -18.57 20.17
N LYS A 238 1.19 -18.62 19.19
CA LYS A 238 -0.19 -18.15 19.34
C LYS A 238 -1.13 -18.77 18.32
N LYS A 239 -2.12 -19.51 18.81
CA LYS A 239 -3.17 -20.19 18.06
C LYS A 239 -4.53 -19.77 18.60
N VAL A 240 -5.25 -18.97 17.83
CA VAL A 240 -6.60 -18.48 18.17
C VAL A 240 -7.51 -18.67 16.96
N SER A 241 -8.72 -19.19 17.19
CA SER A 241 -9.70 -19.49 16.13
C SER A 241 -11.10 -19.07 16.54
N LEU A 242 -11.92 -18.75 15.54
CA LEU A 242 -13.38 -18.81 15.68
C LEU A 242 -13.82 -20.27 15.74
N TYR A 243 -14.82 -20.60 16.55
CA TYR A 243 -15.47 -21.91 16.56
C TYR A 243 -16.96 -21.72 16.25
N PRO A 244 -17.45 -22.15 15.09
CA PRO A 244 -18.88 -22.08 14.78
C PRO A 244 -19.65 -23.17 15.54
N TYR A 245 -20.82 -22.82 16.07
CA TYR A 245 -21.76 -23.78 16.66
C TYR A 245 -23.20 -23.42 16.29
N VAL A 246 -24.08 -24.42 16.31
CA VAL A 246 -25.49 -24.24 15.97
C VAL A 246 -26.30 -24.04 17.25
N ASP A 247 -27.09 -22.97 17.29
CA ASP A 247 -28.06 -22.70 18.33
C ASP A 247 -29.43 -22.51 17.68
N GLY A 248 -30.29 -23.53 17.78
CA GLY A 248 -31.53 -23.61 17.02
C GLY A 248 -31.28 -23.64 15.51
N LYS A 249 -31.68 -22.57 14.80
CA LYS A 249 -31.45 -22.38 13.35
C LYS A 249 -30.38 -21.33 13.05
N GLU A 250 -29.63 -20.88 14.04
CA GLU A 250 -28.60 -19.87 13.88
C GLU A 250 -27.20 -20.45 14.02
N VAL A 251 -26.28 -19.98 13.16
CA VAL A 251 -24.84 -20.23 13.32
C VAL A 251 -24.23 -19.14 14.19
N LYS A 252 -23.81 -19.51 15.39
CA LYS A 252 -23.12 -18.64 16.35
C LYS A 252 -21.63 -18.99 16.42
N PHE A 253 -20.86 -18.12 17.05
CA PHE A 253 -19.40 -18.28 17.17
C PHE A 253 -18.95 -18.19 18.62
N LYS A 254 -17.89 -18.93 18.95
CA LYS A 254 -17.03 -18.70 20.10
C LYS A 254 -15.61 -18.40 19.63
N ILE A 255 -14.77 -17.87 20.52
CA ILE A 255 -13.33 -17.79 20.30
C ILE A 255 -12.67 -18.85 21.16
N VAL A 256 -11.78 -19.64 20.55
CA VAL A 256 -11.06 -20.74 21.19
C VAL A 256 -9.55 -20.64 20.93
N GLY A 257 -8.75 -21.21 21.83
CA GLY A 257 -7.30 -21.25 21.74
C GLY A 257 -6.59 -20.44 22.82
N ASP A 258 -5.38 -19.96 22.52
CA ASP A 258 -4.52 -19.30 23.50
C ASP A 258 -5.17 -18.04 24.08
N GLY A 259 -5.40 -18.03 25.40
CA GLY A 259 -6.11 -16.96 26.11
C GLY A 259 -7.63 -17.04 26.06
N TYR A 260 -8.19 -18.14 25.57
CA TYR A 260 -9.64 -18.39 25.43
C TYR A 260 -10.02 -19.81 25.88
N GLU A 261 -11.27 -20.22 25.64
CA GLU A 261 -11.71 -21.61 25.82
C GLU A 261 -10.83 -22.59 24.99
N SER A 262 -10.65 -23.81 25.47
CA SER A 262 -9.86 -24.82 24.75
C SER A 262 -10.50 -25.23 23.42
N PHE A 263 -9.67 -25.69 22.49
CA PHE A 263 -10.16 -26.23 21.22
C PHE A 263 -11.05 -27.46 21.47
N PRO A 264 -12.26 -27.53 20.86
CA PRO A 264 -13.07 -28.74 20.86
C PRO A 264 -12.34 -29.92 20.20
N ARG A 265 -12.56 -31.15 20.70
CA ARG A 265 -11.76 -32.36 20.34
C ARG A 265 -11.71 -32.71 18.85
N ASP A 266 -12.71 -32.31 18.06
CA ASP A 266 -12.82 -32.64 16.63
C ASP A 266 -12.92 -31.39 15.73
N PHE A 267 -12.56 -30.23 16.26
CA PHE A 267 -12.62 -28.99 15.50
C PHE A 267 -11.36 -28.79 14.66
N ASP A 268 -11.54 -28.74 13.34
CA ASP A 268 -10.50 -28.37 12.37
C ASP A 268 -10.76 -26.94 11.85
N PRO A 269 -9.99 -25.93 12.29
CA PRO A 269 -10.18 -24.55 11.86
C PRO A 269 -9.88 -24.31 10.37
N GLU A 270 -9.26 -25.25 9.66
CA GLU A 270 -8.99 -25.11 8.22
C GLU A 270 -10.22 -25.41 7.36
N LYS A 271 -11.21 -26.12 7.91
CA LYS A 271 -12.46 -26.49 7.24
C LYS A 271 -13.53 -25.42 7.46
N GLY A 272 -13.57 -24.43 6.58
CA GLY A 272 -14.61 -23.42 6.54
C GLY A 272 -15.98 -23.91 6.04
N THR A 273 -16.96 -23.00 6.02
CA THR A 273 -18.30 -23.26 5.46
C THR A 273 -18.34 -23.16 3.94
N VAL A 274 -17.31 -22.60 3.31
CA VAL A 274 -17.21 -22.43 1.87
C VAL A 274 -15.83 -22.79 1.34
N SER A 275 -15.79 -23.51 0.22
CA SER A 275 -14.58 -23.75 -0.56
C SER A 275 -14.85 -23.44 -2.03
N ARG A 276 -13.99 -22.62 -2.63
CA ARG A 276 -14.26 -21.97 -3.93
C ARG A 276 -15.56 -21.19 -3.86
N ALA A 277 -16.68 -21.72 -4.33
CA ALA A 277 -18.02 -21.13 -4.16
C ALA A 277 -19.05 -22.21 -3.78
N ILE A 278 -18.60 -23.38 -3.32
CA ILE A 278 -19.46 -24.47 -2.85
C ILE A 278 -19.59 -24.29 -1.33
N VAL A 279 -20.83 -24.19 -0.87
CA VAL A 279 -21.17 -23.87 0.52
C VAL A 279 -21.81 -25.07 1.20
N VAL A 280 -21.39 -25.38 2.43
CA VAL A 280 -22.02 -26.39 3.27
C VAL A 280 -22.70 -25.70 4.45
N CYS A 281 -24.00 -25.95 4.63
CA CYS A 281 -24.77 -25.39 5.73
C CYS A 281 -24.39 -26.08 7.06
N PRO A 282 -23.90 -25.34 8.07
CA PRO A 282 -23.57 -25.93 9.38
C PRO A 282 -24.80 -26.47 10.14
N VAL A 283 -26.00 -25.97 9.82
CA VAL A 283 -27.25 -26.31 10.53
C VAL A 283 -27.83 -27.64 10.06
N CYS A 284 -27.93 -27.85 8.74
CA CYS A 284 -28.59 -29.04 8.17
C CYS A 284 -27.70 -29.90 7.27
N GLY A 285 -26.43 -29.50 7.05
CA GLY A 285 -25.49 -30.24 6.21
C GLY A 285 -25.74 -30.14 4.70
N SER A 286 -26.78 -29.41 4.25
CA SER A 286 -27.07 -29.24 2.82
C SER A 286 -25.91 -28.55 2.11
N THR A 287 -25.56 -29.05 0.92
CA THR A 287 -24.58 -28.41 0.04
C THR A 287 -25.27 -27.52 -0.97
N ILE A 288 -24.74 -26.31 -1.17
CA ILE A 288 -25.15 -25.35 -2.20
C ILE A 288 -23.98 -25.28 -3.20
N ASP A 289 -24.27 -25.55 -4.47
CA ASP A 289 -23.29 -25.51 -5.54
C ASP A 289 -22.86 -24.07 -5.88
N ASP A 290 -21.83 -23.94 -6.72
CA ASP A 290 -21.24 -22.65 -7.05
C ASP A 290 -22.11 -21.78 -7.96
N ASP A 291 -22.94 -22.37 -8.83
CA ASP A 291 -23.86 -21.62 -9.68
C ASP A 291 -25.02 -21.06 -8.87
N THR A 292 -25.59 -21.87 -7.97
CA THR A 292 -26.60 -21.40 -7.02
C THR A 292 -26.04 -20.31 -6.11
N THR A 293 -24.82 -20.46 -5.61
CA THR A 293 -24.16 -19.43 -4.79
C THR A 293 -24.02 -18.11 -5.57
N ARG A 294 -23.50 -18.13 -6.80
CA ARG A 294 -23.41 -16.93 -7.65
C ARG A 294 -24.77 -16.31 -7.90
N LYS A 295 -25.79 -17.12 -8.18
CA LYS A 295 -27.17 -16.67 -8.41
C LYS A 295 -27.72 -15.94 -7.19
N LEU A 296 -27.54 -16.46 -5.97
CA LEU A 296 -28.00 -15.80 -4.74
C LEU A 296 -27.37 -14.43 -4.53
N PHE A 297 -26.08 -14.27 -4.86
CA PHE A 297 -25.42 -12.98 -4.84
C PHE A 297 -26.00 -12.02 -5.89
N GLN A 298 -26.18 -12.49 -7.13
CA GLN A 298 -26.74 -11.68 -8.23
C GLN A 298 -28.19 -11.26 -7.98
N GLU A 299 -28.97 -12.08 -7.29
CA GLU A 299 -30.36 -11.79 -6.90
C GLU A 299 -30.46 -10.91 -5.63
N GLY A 300 -29.33 -10.47 -5.06
CA GLY A 300 -29.32 -9.63 -3.85
C GLY A 300 -29.76 -10.37 -2.58
N LYS A 301 -29.76 -11.71 -2.59
CA LYS A 301 -30.10 -12.55 -1.43
C LYS A 301 -28.91 -12.77 -0.49
N ALA A 302 -27.71 -12.36 -0.90
CA ALA A 302 -26.52 -12.40 -0.06
C ALA A 302 -26.47 -11.20 0.90
N GLY A 303 -25.91 -11.41 2.09
CA GLY A 303 -25.72 -10.39 3.10
C GLY A 303 -24.28 -10.37 3.63
N GLN A 304 -24.10 -9.75 4.80
CA GLN A 304 -22.84 -9.72 5.53
C GLN A 304 -23.09 -9.64 7.03
N ARG A 305 -22.22 -10.29 7.81
CA ARG A 305 -22.27 -10.36 9.27
C ARG A 305 -20.88 -10.01 9.82
N MET A 306 -20.81 -9.05 10.73
CA MET A 306 -19.61 -8.80 11.51
C MET A 306 -19.48 -9.93 12.55
N VAL A 307 -18.36 -10.64 12.55
CA VAL A 307 -18.16 -11.84 13.37
C VAL A 307 -17.30 -11.55 14.59
N ALA A 308 -16.19 -10.85 14.39
CA ALA A 308 -15.22 -10.60 15.45
C ALA A 308 -14.57 -9.22 15.32
N VAL A 309 -14.09 -8.69 16.45
CA VAL A 309 -13.32 -7.45 16.53
C VAL A 309 -11.90 -7.79 16.97
N VAL A 310 -10.94 -7.24 16.25
CA VAL A 310 -9.50 -7.32 16.54
C VAL A 310 -9.13 -6.10 17.36
N LEU A 311 -8.64 -6.33 18.57
CA LEU A 311 -8.32 -5.33 19.57
C LEU A 311 -6.81 -5.26 19.80
N THR A 312 -6.32 -4.11 20.24
CA THR A 312 -4.98 -3.93 20.78
C THR A 312 -5.02 -3.20 22.13
N GLN A 313 -4.12 -3.56 23.03
CA GLN A 313 -3.85 -2.86 24.28
C GLN A 313 -2.33 -2.90 24.51
N GLY A 314 -1.60 -1.97 23.89
CA GLY A 314 -0.14 -2.00 23.83
C GLY A 314 0.38 -2.93 22.73
N SER A 315 1.18 -3.94 23.09
CA SER A 315 1.79 -4.88 22.13
C SER A 315 0.97 -6.17 22.03
N GLY A 316 0.60 -6.56 20.82
CA GLY A 316 -0.15 -7.79 20.55
C GLY A 316 -1.64 -7.57 20.28
N LYS A 317 -2.28 -8.56 19.67
CA LYS A 317 -3.69 -8.52 19.28
C LYS A 317 -4.53 -9.41 20.20
N ARG A 318 -5.71 -8.94 20.58
CA ARG A 318 -6.77 -9.75 21.20
C ARG A 318 -7.99 -9.77 20.28
N TYR A 319 -8.90 -10.68 20.53
CA TYR A 319 -10.12 -10.87 19.76
C TYR A 319 -11.33 -10.94 20.69
N ARG A 320 -12.44 -10.37 20.24
CA ARG A 320 -13.76 -10.60 20.85
C ARG A 320 -14.79 -10.80 19.76
N LEU A 321 -15.93 -11.38 20.11
CA LEU A 321 -17.06 -11.43 19.19
C LEU A 321 -17.61 -10.02 18.96
N ALA A 322 -18.15 -9.79 17.76
CA ALA A 322 -18.91 -8.59 17.48
C ALA A 322 -20.21 -8.60 18.31
N THR A 323 -20.61 -7.42 18.75
CA THR A 323 -21.81 -7.19 19.55
C THR A 323 -22.84 -6.38 18.76
N GLU A 324 -24.08 -6.33 19.23
CA GLU A 324 -25.12 -5.49 18.60
C GLU A 324 -24.70 -4.02 18.54
N LYS A 325 -23.98 -3.54 19.57
CA LYS A 325 -23.41 -2.19 19.59
C LYS A 325 -22.44 -1.94 18.42
N ASP A 326 -21.60 -2.91 18.05
CA ASP A 326 -20.69 -2.76 16.90
C ASP A 326 -21.47 -2.63 15.58
N LEU A 327 -22.59 -3.37 15.45
CA LEU A 327 -23.48 -3.30 14.29
C LEU A 327 -24.30 -2.00 14.24
N GLU A 328 -24.74 -1.48 15.40
CA GLU A 328 -25.37 -0.17 15.51
C GLU A 328 -24.41 0.95 15.08
N ILE A 329 -23.16 0.89 15.52
CA ILE A 329 -22.10 1.83 15.11
C ILE A 329 -21.88 1.75 13.60
N PHE A 330 -21.78 0.54 13.04
CA PHE A 330 -21.63 0.36 11.59
C PHE A 330 -22.82 0.96 10.80
N ARG A 331 -24.06 0.71 11.25
CA ARG A 331 -25.26 1.32 10.65
C ARG A 331 -25.29 2.84 10.79
N SER A 332 -24.77 3.38 11.89
CA SER A 332 -24.63 4.84 12.06
C SER A 332 -23.59 5.44 11.08
N ALA A 333 -22.50 4.71 10.82
CA ALA A 333 -21.49 5.10 9.83
C ALA A 333 -22.07 5.07 8.41
N GLU A 334 -22.91 4.09 8.09
CA GLU A 334 -23.61 4.02 6.81
C GLU A 334 -24.58 5.19 6.59
N LYS A 335 -25.35 5.58 7.62
CA LYS A 335 -26.20 6.77 7.52
C LYS A 335 -25.37 8.03 7.27
N TYR A 336 -24.29 8.20 8.02
CA TYR A 336 -23.39 9.36 7.84
C TYR A 336 -22.69 9.35 6.47
N LEU A 337 -22.35 8.18 5.93
CA LEU A 337 -21.84 8.04 4.56
C LEU A 337 -22.81 8.64 3.55
N GLN A 338 -24.12 8.35 3.65
CA GLN A 338 -25.10 8.86 2.69
C GLN A 338 -25.15 10.40 2.71
N GLU A 339 -25.18 11.00 3.90
CA GLU A 339 -25.17 12.45 4.09
C GLU A 339 -23.90 13.08 3.51
N LYS A 340 -22.74 12.51 3.85
CA LYS A 340 -21.44 12.99 3.39
C LYS A 340 -21.26 12.84 1.88
N ARG A 341 -21.64 11.68 1.32
CA ARG A 341 -21.56 11.41 -0.13
C ARG A 341 -22.37 12.43 -0.92
N LYS A 342 -23.60 12.73 -0.48
CA LYS A 342 -24.44 13.75 -1.11
C LYS A 342 -23.77 15.13 -1.09
N ARG A 343 -23.32 15.58 0.09
CA ARG A 343 -22.65 16.88 0.23
C ARG A 343 -21.40 16.97 -0.66
N LEU A 344 -20.55 15.96 -0.62
CA LEU A 344 -19.32 15.94 -1.42
C LEU A 344 -19.60 15.85 -2.91
N MET A 345 -20.66 15.14 -3.33
CA MET A 345 -21.07 15.08 -4.73
C MET A 345 -21.47 16.46 -5.26
N GLU A 346 -22.22 17.23 -4.47
CA GLU A 346 -22.56 18.62 -4.79
C GLU A 346 -21.32 19.52 -4.83
N GLU A 347 -20.40 19.39 -3.87
CA GLU A 347 -19.17 20.19 -3.81
C GLU A 347 -18.15 19.85 -4.91
N TRP A 348 -18.04 18.57 -5.30
CA TRP A 348 -17.00 18.08 -6.20
C TRP A 348 -17.47 17.97 -7.64
N GLY A 349 -18.78 18.03 -7.89
CA GLY A 349 -19.37 17.83 -9.22
C GLY A 349 -19.22 16.40 -9.75
N MET A 350 -18.90 15.45 -8.88
CA MET A 350 -18.72 14.02 -9.20
C MET A 350 -18.97 13.18 -7.94
N ASP A 351 -19.32 11.91 -8.10
CA ASP A 351 -19.49 11.04 -6.95
C ASP A 351 -18.15 10.82 -6.20
N PRO A 352 -18.07 11.07 -4.89
CA PRO A 352 -16.85 10.80 -4.13
C PRO A 352 -16.58 9.29 -3.96
N VAL A 353 -17.61 8.44 -4.12
CA VAL A 353 -17.46 6.99 -4.16
C VAL A 353 -17.45 6.58 -5.64
N PRO A 354 -16.37 5.97 -6.15
CA PRO A 354 -16.26 5.55 -7.54
C PRO A 354 -17.49 4.75 -8.02
N ASP A 355 -18.25 5.33 -8.95
CA ASP A 355 -19.47 4.76 -9.53
C ASP A 355 -19.22 4.20 -10.93
N GLU A 356 -17.99 4.27 -11.44
CA GLU A 356 -17.62 3.70 -12.72
C GLU A 356 -17.71 2.17 -12.68
N GLU A 357 -18.18 1.60 -13.79
CA GLU A 357 -18.28 0.16 -13.95
C GLU A 357 -16.89 -0.50 -13.89
N LEU A 358 -16.83 -1.64 -13.22
CA LEU A 358 -15.72 -2.58 -13.36
C LEU A 358 -15.66 -3.05 -14.82
N PRO A 359 -14.49 -3.53 -15.30
CA PRO A 359 -14.39 -4.13 -16.63
C PRO A 359 -15.50 -5.17 -16.87
N PRO A 360 -15.90 -5.43 -18.12
CA PRO A 360 -16.99 -6.36 -18.40
C PRO A 360 -16.80 -7.73 -17.75
N LYS A 361 -17.91 -8.39 -17.42
CA LYS A 361 -17.89 -9.76 -16.90
C LYS A 361 -17.04 -10.66 -17.80
N GLU A 362 -16.29 -11.57 -17.17
CA GLU A 362 -15.32 -12.47 -17.83
C GLU A 362 -13.99 -11.83 -18.25
N THR A 363 -13.78 -10.53 -18.02
CA THR A 363 -12.44 -9.94 -18.11
C THR A 363 -11.46 -10.71 -17.22
N LEU A 364 -10.29 -11.06 -17.76
CA LEU A 364 -9.26 -11.78 -17.02
C LEU A 364 -8.85 -10.98 -15.77
N GLY A 365 -8.71 -11.67 -14.63
CA GLY A 365 -8.32 -11.05 -13.37
C GLY A 365 -9.49 -10.50 -12.55
N PHE A 366 -10.67 -10.29 -13.11
CA PHE A 366 -11.85 -9.82 -12.35
C PHE A 366 -12.82 -10.98 -12.14
N ARG A 367 -13.15 -11.28 -10.87
CA ARG A 367 -14.06 -12.38 -10.51
C ARG A 367 -15.24 -11.93 -9.66
N VAL A 368 -15.18 -10.72 -9.13
CA VAL A 368 -16.20 -10.13 -8.27
C VAL A 368 -17.53 -9.83 -8.99
N GLN A 369 -17.53 -9.57 -10.30
CA GLN A 369 -18.78 -9.28 -11.04
C GLN A 369 -19.73 -10.48 -11.04
N ARG A 370 -19.20 -11.70 -10.92
CA ARG A 370 -20.02 -12.91 -10.79
C ARG A 370 -20.86 -12.93 -9.51
N TYR A 371 -20.59 -12.02 -8.56
CA TYR A 371 -21.23 -11.91 -7.26
C TYR A 371 -21.89 -10.54 -7.03
N GLY A 372 -22.21 -9.82 -8.11
CA GLY A 372 -23.00 -8.58 -8.04
C GLY A 372 -22.22 -7.31 -7.70
N MET A 373 -20.88 -7.37 -7.64
CA MET A 373 -20.05 -6.15 -7.56
C MET A 373 -19.77 -5.65 -8.97
N LEU A 374 -20.41 -4.56 -9.36
CA LEU A 374 -20.40 -4.07 -10.74
C LEU A 374 -19.65 -2.75 -10.89
N THR A 375 -19.47 -1.99 -9.81
CA THR A 375 -18.73 -0.72 -9.78
C THR A 375 -17.47 -0.83 -8.91
N TRP A 376 -16.53 0.09 -9.08
CA TRP A 376 -15.35 0.15 -8.19
C TRP A 376 -15.73 0.42 -6.73
N GLY A 377 -16.79 1.17 -6.50
CA GLY A 377 -17.37 1.40 -5.17
C GLY A 377 -17.86 0.12 -4.50
N ASP A 378 -18.34 -0.89 -5.25
CA ASP A 378 -18.87 -2.13 -4.67
C ASP A 378 -17.80 -2.99 -3.97
N LEU A 379 -16.52 -2.71 -4.21
CA LEU A 379 -15.40 -3.39 -3.56
C LEU A 379 -15.24 -3.01 -2.08
N PHE A 380 -16.01 -2.04 -1.59
CA PHE A 380 -15.88 -1.47 -0.24
C PHE A 380 -17.21 -1.54 0.51
N ASN A 381 -17.15 -1.84 1.81
CA ASN A 381 -18.31 -1.70 2.69
C ASN A 381 -18.55 -0.22 3.05
N SER A 382 -19.69 0.09 3.67
CA SER A 382 -20.11 1.47 3.96
C SER A 382 -19.12 2.24 4.86
N ARG A 383 -18.52 1.60 5.88
CA ARG A 383 -17.55 2.26 6.76
C ARG A 383 -16.16 2.41 6.11
N GLN A 384 -15.78 1.51 5.21
CA GLN A 384 -14.59 1.64 4.35
C GLN A 384 -14.72 2.78 3.35
N LYS A 385 -15.88 2.90 2.68
CA LYS A 385 -16.21 4.03 1.79
C LYS A 385 -16.10 5.35 2.54
N LEU A 386 -16.75 5.43 3.71
CA LEU A 386 -16.73 6.61 4.56
C LEU A 386 -15.29 7.01 4.91
N ALA A 387 -14.45 6.05 5.33
CA ALA A 387 -13.06 6.32 5.63
C ALA A 387 -12.33 6.93 4.43
N LEU A 388 -12.39 6.28 3.27
CA LEU A 388 -11.64 6.72 2.08
C LEU A 388 -12.07 8.11 1.60
N ILE A 389 -13.38 8.41 1.56
CA ILE A 389 -13.85 9.73 1.14
C ILE A 389 -13.52 10.82 2.17
N THR A 390 -13.49 10.50 3.47
CA THR A 390 -13.03 11.45 4.51
C THR A 390 -11.55 11.76 4.31
N PHE A 391 -10.67 10.75 4.15
CA PHE A 391 -9.26 11.01 3.90
C PHE A 391 -9.03 11.79 2.58
N ALA A 392 -9.73 11.44 1.51
CA ALA A 392 -9.66 12.17 0.25
C ALA A 392 -10.10 13.64 0.37
N GLU A 393 -11.18 13.91 1.11
CA GLU A 393 -11.62 15.27 1.43
C GLU A 393 -10.56 16.03 2.21
N LYS A 394 -9.99 15.45 3.27
CA LYS A 394 -8.96 16.13 4.08
C LYS A 394 -7.71 16.44 3.26
N VAL A 395 -7.30 15.56 2.35
CA VAL A 395 -6.19 15.87 1.41
C VAL A 395 -6.54 17.04 0.48
N ARG A 396 -7.78 17.12 -0.01
CA ARG A 396 -8.25 18.27 -0.81
C ARG A 396 -8.31 19.56 0.00
N GLU A 397 -8.66 19.49 1.29
CA GLU A 397 -8.62 20.63 2.21
C GLU A 397 -7.18 21.12 2.44
N VAL A 398 -6.22 20.20 2.62
CA VAL A 398 -4.79 20.55 2.74
C VAL A 398 -4.33 21.40 1.56
N TYR A 399 -4.71 21.05 0.33
CA TYR A 399 -4.37 21.85 -0.85
C TYR A 399 -4.85 23.30 -0.68
N LYS A 400 -6.11 23.49 -0.28
CA LYS A 400 -6.70 24.83 -0.05
C LYS A 400 -5.97 25.58 1.05
N GLU A 401 -5.61 24.91 2.15
CA GLU A 401 -4.90 25.55 3.26
C GLU A 401 -3.48 25.97 2.88
N ILE A 402 -2.73 25.14 2.13
CA ILE A 402 -1.40 25.52 1.65
C ILE A 402 -1.49 26.73 0.72
N ARG A 403 -2.47 26.75 -0.19
CA ARG A 403 -2.66 27.86 -1.15
C ARG A 403 -3.01 29.20 -0.51
N LYS A 404 -3.43 29.24 0.76
CA LYS A 404 -3.63 30.50 1.50
C LYS A 404 -2.32 31.15 1.95
N CYS A 405 -1.25 30.36 2.10
CA CYS A 405 0.01 30.82 2.68
C CYS A 405 1.23 30.60 1.76
N VAL A 406 1.08 29.85 0.66
CA VAL A 406 2.14 29.54 -0.31
C VAL A 406 1.65 29.84 -1.72
N ASP A 407 2.32 30.80 -2.37
CA ASP A 407 1.96 31.28 -3.71
C ASP A 407 2.32 30.28 -4.83
N GLU A 408 3.31 29.41 -4.61
CA GLU A 408 3.71 28.39 -5.59
C GLU A 408 2.71 27.22 -5.61
N GLU A 409 1.86 27.17 -6.64
CA GLU A 409 0.85 26.12 -6.80
C GLU A 409 1.46 24.72 -6.88
N GLU A 410 2.58 24.58 -7.58
CA GLU A 410 3.25 23.28 -7.77
C GLU A 410 3.81 22.72 -6.46
N TYR A 411 4.19 23.58 -5.51
CA TYR A 411 4.57 23.15 -4.16
C TYR A 411 3.38 22.55 -3.40
N ALA A 412 2.21 23.20 -3.50
CA ALA A 412 0.98 22.64 -2.92
C ALA A 412 0.64 21.28 -3.53
N LYS A 413 0.78 21.14 -4.86
CA LYS A 413 0.64 19.85 -5.58
C LYS A 413 1.64 18.80 -5.11
N ALA A 414 2.89 19.20 -4.85
CA ALA A 414 3.91 18.29 -4.32
C ALA A 414 3.49 17.70 -2.97
N VAL A 415 3.08 18.54 -2.02
CA VAL A 415 2.64 18.07 -0.70
C VAL A 415 1.43 17.15 -0.80
N VAL A 416 0.37 17.58 -1.49
CA VAL A 416 -0.85 16.75 -1.62
C VAL A 416 -0.65 15.53 -2.52
N GLY A 417 0.36 15.53 -3.39
CA GLY A 417 0.76 14.36 -4.17
C GLY A 417 1.18 13.20 -3.28
N TYR A 418 2.05 13.46 -2.28
CA TYR A 418 2.43 12.44 -1.29
C TYR A 418 1.25 11.98 -0.44
N LEU A 419 0.40 12.91 0.00
CA LEU A 419 -0.80 12.56 0.77
C LEU A 419 -1.80 11.75 -0.07
N GLY A 420 -1.95 12.07 -1.35
CA GLY A 420 -2.77 11.34 -2.31
C GLY A 420 -2.25 9.92 -2.56
N LEU A 421 -0.93 9.72 -2.64
CA LEU A 421 -0.35 8.37 -2.63
C LEU A 421 -0.68 7.63 -1.31
N GLY A 422 -0.72 8.34 -0.18
CA GLY A 422 -1.20 7.80 1.09
C GLY A 422 -2.64 7.27 1.02
N VAL A 423 -3.55 8.01 0.38
CA VAL A 423 -4.96 7.58 0.18
C VAL A 423 -5.02 6.33 -0.70
N ASN A 424 -4.24 6.27 -1.79
CA ASN A 424 -4.16 5.08 -2.64
C ASN A 424 -3.67 3.85 -1.86
N ARG A 425 -2.63 4.01 -1.04
CA ARG A 425 -2.12 2.92 -0.18
C ARG A 425 -3.13 2.49 0.88
N LEU A 426 -3.95 3.43 1.37
CA LEU A 426 -5.03 3.11 2.30
C LEU A 426 -6.12 2.28 1.61
N ALA A 427 -6.50 2.63 0.38
CA ALA A 427 -7.47 1.87 -0.41
C ALA A 427 -7.02 0.42 -0.67
N ASP A 428 -5.74 0.19 -0.96
CA ASP A 428 -5.17 -1.16 -1.12
C ASP A 428 -5.33 -2.03 0.13
N LYS A 429 -5.31 -1.42 1.33
CA LYS A 429 -5.41 -2.13 2.62
C LYS A 429 -6.78 -2.03 3.28
N ASN A 430 -7.75 -1.35 2.68
CA ASN A 430 -9.04 -1.07 3.28
C ASN A 430 -10.24 -1.34 2.35
N SER A 431 -10.23 -2.48 1.65
CA SER A 431 -11.37 -2.95 0.85
C SER A 431 -12.02 -4.20 1.45
N SER A 432 -13.19 -4.59 0.93
CA SER A 432 -13.83 -5.86 1.27
C SER A 432 -13.15 -7.09 0.64
N LEU A 433 -12.02 -6.86 -0.06
CA LEU A 433 -11.13 -7.89 -0.61
C LEU A 433 -9.82 -8.01 0.16
N CYS A 434 -9.71 -7.39 1.34
CA CYS A 434 -8.61 -7.58 2.26
C CYS A 434 -8.85 -8.80 3.16
N ARG A 435 -7.89 -9.73 3.23
CA ARG A 435 -7.97 -10.90 4.12
C ARG A 435 -7.12 -10.74 5.36
N LEU A 436 -7.51 -11.36 6.47
CA LEU A 436 -6.59 -11.60 7.58
C LEU A 436 -5.58 -12.69 7.17
N ILE A 437 -4.29 -12.49 7.50
CA ILE A 437 -3.24 -13.50 7.33
C ILE A 437 -2.93 -14.08 8.72
N PRO A 438 -3.45 -15.26 9.09
CA PRO A 438 -3.33 -15.78 10.46
C PRO A 438 -1.88 -15.98 10.93
N GLN A 439 -0.95 -16.27 10.00
CA GLN A 439 0.45 -16.53 10.30
C GLN A 439 1.19 -15.28 10.80
N THR A 440 0.77 -14.10 10.38
CA THR A 440 1.39 -12.83 10.78
C THR A 440 0.44 -11.94 11.57
N GLU A 441 -0.84 -12.28 11.58
CA GLU A 441 -1.97 -11.43 11.99
C GLU A 441 -2.01 -10.11 11.20
N ALA A 442 -1.42 -10.05 10.01
CA ALA A 442 -1.41 -8.89 9.13
C ALA A 442 -2.66 -8.84 8.22
N ILE A 443 -2.91 -7.68 7.62
CA ILE A 443 -3.92 -7.51 6.58
C ILE A 443 -3.27 -7.78 5.22
N GLY A 444 -3.89 -8.65 4.43
CA GLY A 444 -3.53 -8.88 3.05
C GLY A 444 -4.03 -7.75 2.14
N PHE A 445 -3.25 -7.46 1.11
CA PHE A 445 -3.51 -6.38 0.15
C PHE A 445 -4.59 -6.74 -0.87
N THR A 446 -5.41 -5.76 -1.24
CA THR A 446 -6.40 -5.85 -2.34
C THR A 446 -5.70 -6.17 -3.66
N TYR A 447 -4.57 -5.50 -3.91
CA TYR A 447 -3.79 -5.59 -5.14
C TYR A 447 -2.58 -6.54 -5.04
N GLY A 448 -2.63 -7.48 -4.08
CA GLY A 448 -1.55 -8.46 -3.87
C GLY A 448 -1.36 -9.46 -5.02
N ARG A 449 -2.25 -9.45 -6.01
CA ARG A 449 -2.18 -10.23 -7.25
C ARG A 449 -2.65 -9.34 -8.41
N GLN A 450 -2.34 -9.74 -9.64
CA GLN A 450 -2.93 -9.17 -10.87
C GLN A 450 -4.38 -9.67 -11.07
N ALA A 451 -5.17 -9.68 -10.00
CA ALA A 451 -6.54 -10.14 -9.98
C ALA A 451 -7.29 -9.58 -8.75
N LEU A 452 -8.59 -9.36 -8.91
CA LEU A 452 -9.57 -9.07 -7.86
C LEU A 452 -10.46 -10.31 -7.66
N PRO A 453 -10.03 -11.29 -6.83
CA PRO A 453 -10.82 -12.46 -6.51
C PRO A 453 -11.94 -12.09 -5.53
N MET A 454 -13.02 -12.87 -5.56
CA MET A 454 -14.04 -12.81 -4.50
C MET A 454 -13.46 -13.34 -3.18
N LEU A 455 -13.69 -12.60 -2.08
CA LEU A 455 -13.46 -13.08 -0.71
C LEU A 455 -14.78 -13.29 0.03
N TRP A 456 -14.87 -14.41 0.74
CA TRP A 456 -16.02 -14.83 1.52
C TRP A 456 -16.03 -14.19 2.90
N ASP A 457 -14.87 -14.22 3.54
CA ASP A 457 -14.54 -13.53 4.76
C ASP A 457 -13.44 -12.49 4.50
N TYR A 458 -13.57 -11.32 5.11
CA TYR A 458 -12.63 -10.21 4.94
C TYR A 458 -12.38 -9.48 6.25
N ILE A 459 -11.29 -8.73 6.32
CA ILE A 459 -10.97 -7.86 7.43
C ILE A 459 -11.12 -6.40 7.01
N GLU A 460 -11.92 -5.66 7.77
CA GLU A 460 -11.99 -4.21 7.72
C GLU A 460 -11.00 -3.62 8.72
N MET A 461 -10.21 -2.64 8.30
CA MET A 461 -9.18 -2.01 9.12
C MET A 461 -9.72 -0.74 9.81
N ASN A 462 -9.30 -0.47 11.05
CA ASN A 462 -9.37 0.90 11.57
C ASN A 462 -8.25 1.74 10.89
N PRO A 463 -8.58 2.70 10.02
CA PRO A 463 -7.60 3.42 9.20
C PRO A 463 -6.64 4.28 10.03
N SER A 464 -6.99 4.61 11.27
CA SER A 464 -6.25 5.56 12.09
C SER A 464 -5.37 4.90 13.15
N GLU A 465 -5.75 3.70 13.62
CA GLU A 465 -5.08 3.00 14.73
C GLU A 465 -4.38 1.69 14.32
N HIS A 466 -4.72 1.11 13.17
CA HIS A 466 -4.09 -0.14 12.74
C HIS A 466 -2.62 0.10 12.30
N GLN A 467 -1.76 -0.91 12.52
CA GLN A 467 -0.34 -0.92 12.11
C GLN A 467 -0.10 -0.95 10.59
N SER A 468 -1.15 -0.75 9.81
CA SER A 468 -1.09 -0.59 8.36
C SER A 468 -1.95 0.57 7.87
N GLY A 469 -2.50 1.34 8.82
CA GLY A 469 -3.31 2.53 8.56
C GLY A 469 -2.46 3.74 8.22
N TRP A 470 -3.11 4.90 8.19
CA TRP A 470 -2.57 6.16 7.69
C TRP A 470 -1.25 6.57 8.34
N LYS A 471 -1.13 6.45 9.67
CA LYS A 471 0.09 6.82 10.40
C LYS A 471 1.32 6.10 9.85
N VAL A 472 1.27 4.77 9.75
CA VAL A 472 2.38 3.95 9.24
C VAL A 472 2.64 4.22 7.75
N ILE A 473 1.57 4.41 6.97
CA ILE A 473 1.69 4.78 5.56
C ILE A 473 2.47 6.10 5.39
N MET A 474 2.19 7.10 6.24
CA MET A 474 2.88 8.38 6.23
C MET A 474 4.32 8.27 6.75
N GLU A 475 4.59 7.46 7.78
CA GLU A 475 5.96 7.20 8.26
C GLU A 475 6.84 6.61 7.15
N GLU A 476 6.35 5.58 6.44
CA GLU A 476 7.04 5.01 5.28
C GLU A 476 7.21 6.04 4.15
N THR A 477 6.23 6.93 3.97
CA THR A 477 6.28 8.00 2.96
C THR A 477 7.37 9.02 3.29
N ILE A 478 7.51 9.48 4.55
CA ILE A 478 8.60 10.41 4.88
C ILE A 478 9.97 9.72 4.82
N GLU A 479 10.05 8.42 5.15
CA GLU A 479 11.30 7.67 5.01
C GLU A 479 11.75 7.61 3.55
N ASN A 480 10.83 7.31 2.63
CA ASN A 480 11.08 7.35 1.18
C ASN A 480 11.51 8.75 0.72
N LEU A 481 10.73 9.78 1.07
CA LEU A 481 11.03 11.16 0.68
C LEU A 481 12.39 11.61 1.21
N SER A 482 12.75 11.24 2.45
CA SER A 482 14.07 11.50 3.04
C SER A 482 15.18 10.85 2.22
N HIS A 483 14.99 9.59 1.79
CA HIS A 483 15.95 8.88 0.94
C HIS A 483 16.11 9.55 -0.43
N LEU A 484 15.00 9.91 -1.07
CA LEU A 484 14.98 10.54 -2.39
C LEU A 484 15.59 11.96 -2.37
N SER A 485 15.37 12.70 -1.30
CA SER A 485 15.89 14.07 -1.12
C SER A 485 17.40 14.13 -0.93
N LYS A 486 18.04 12.99 -0.62
CA LYS A 486 19.51 12.87 -0.46
C LYS A 486 20.23 12.59 -1.78
N ILE A 487 19.49 12.39 -2.88
CA ILE A 487 20.10 12.20 -4.20
C ILE A 487 20.66 13.56 -4.66
N PRO A 488 21.98 13.65 -4.98
CA PRO A 488 22.58 14.92 -5.40
C PRO A 488 21.99 15.43 -6.73
N PRO A 489 21.74 16.74 -6.87
CA PRO A 489 21.27 17.32 -8.12
C PRO A 489 22.29 17.10 -9.24
N VAL A 490 21.83 17.06 -10.49
CA VAL A 490 22.71 17.00 -11.66
C VAL A 490 23.43 18.35 -11.76
N GLU A 491 24.76 18.34 -11.89
CA GLU A 491 25.54 19.55 -12.15
C GLU A 491 25.38 19.87 -13.64
N SER A 492 24.49 20.81 -13.98
CA SER A 492 24.42 21.37 -15.33
C SER A 492 25.39 22.54 -15.45
N GLU A 493 26.18 22.59 -16.53
CA GLU A 493 26.90 23.81 -16.92
C GLU A 493 25.86 24.94 -17.10
N GLY A 494 25.75 25.89 -16.16
CA GLY A 494 24.91 27.08 -16.33
C GLY A 494 24.19 27.71 -15.14
N GLU A 495 24.45 27.32 -13.89
CA GLU A 495 24.01 28.09 -12.71
C GLU A 495 25.23 28.56 -11.90
N GLU A 496 25.90 29.60 -12.40
CA GLU A 496 26.63 30.59 -11.58
C GLU A 496 25.71 31.75 -11.23
#